data_AF-A0A934QKT2-F1
#
_entry.id   AF-A0A934QKT2-F1
#
_cell.length_a   1.000
_cell.length_b   1.000
_cell.length_c   1.000
_cell.angle_alpha   90.00
_cell.angle_beta   90.00
_cell.angle_gamma   90.00
#
_symmetry.space_group_name_H-M   'P 1'
#
loop_
_entity.id
_entity.type
_entity.pdbx_description
1 polymer ?
#
loop_
_entity_poly.entity_id
_entity_poly.type
_entity_poly.pdbx_seq_one_letter_code
_entity_poly.pdbx_strand_id
1 'polypeptide(L)'
;MMSTDYKEVRGKRGVLGVILLISRPAKTWRAVAYAIVLAGLTSAALLGAAGSVSAQGQLPEYDFEKYCEQAAQTNDGSNMTEQGCRDQERAARRWLQDTRVSAEIYDYCDSVASMSGGSYFILKACMQHERQARDAKQ
;
A
#
# COMPACT_ATOMS: atom_id res chain seq x y z
N MET A 1 -33.83 6.80 25.13
CA MET A 1 -33.15 7.02 26.42
C MET A 1 -33.12 5.68 27.14
N MET A 2 -31.99 4.98 27.11
CA MET A 2 -31.80 3.72 27.83
C MET A 2 -30.42 3.79 28.47
N SER A 3 -30.43 4.07 29.77
CA SER A 3 -29.26 4.17 30.64
C SER A 3 -29.21 2.94 31.56
N THR A 4 -28.04 2.76 32.19
CA THR A 4 -27.70 1.85 33.30
C THR A 4 -27.49 0.39 32.88
N ASP A 5 -26.48 -0.35 33.36
CA ASP A 5 -25.54 -0.19 34.47
C ASP A 5 -24.41 -1.22 34.25
N TYR A 6 -23.13 -0.81 34.24
CA TYR A 6 -22.02 -1.78 34.24
C TYR A 6 -21.43 -1.85 35.65
N LYS A 7 -21.72 -2.96 36.35
CA LYS A 7 -21.26 -3.22 37.70
C LYS A 7 -19.73 -3.32 37.76
N GLU A 8 -19.19 -2.45 38.60
CA GLU A 8 -17.83 -2.43 39.11
C GLU A 8 -17.51 -3.68 39.94
N VAL A 9 -16.57 -4.51 39.48
CA VAL A 9 -15.98 -5.60 40.27
C VAL A 9 -14.71 -5.07 40.93
N ARG A 10 -14.86 -4.48 42.12
CA ARG A 10 -13.73 -4.19 43.01
C ARG A 10 -13.36 -5.43 43.83
N GLY A 11 -12.11 -5.86 43.65
CA GLY A 11 -11.27 -6.29 44.76
C GLY A 11 -10.84 -7.74 44.73
N LYS A 12 -9.60 -7.97 44.31
CA LYS A 12 -8.63 -8.75 45.09
C LYS A 12 -7.24 -8.18 44.88
N ARG A 13 -6.74 -7.60 45.96
CA ARG A 13 -5.37 -7.12 46.18
C ARG A 13 -4.42 -8.29 45.94
N GLY A 14 -3.46 -8.16 45.02
CA GLY A 14 -2.51 -9.25 44.74
C GLY A 14 -1.54 -9.06 43.58
N VAL A 15 -1.61 -7.97 42.81
CA VAL A 15 -0.66 -7.71 41.71
C VAL A 15 -0.22 -6.25 41.74
N LEU A 16 0.28 -5.80 42.89
CA LEU A 16 0.78 -4.42 43.10
C LEU A 16 2.31 -4.36 43.04
N GLY A 17 2.96 -5.26 42.32
CA GLY A 17 4.42 -5.39 42.30
C GLY A 17 5.11 -5.57 40.94
N VAL A 18 4.39 -5.67 39.81
CA VAL A 18 5.04 -6.06 38.53
C VAL A 18 4.67 -5.17 37.33
N ILE A 19 3.81 -4.16 37.48
CA ILE A 19 3.46 -3.25 36.36
C ILE A 19 3.64 -1.78 36.77
N LEU A 20 4.77 -1.49 37.42
CA LEU A 20 5.30 -0.12 37.59
C LEU A 20 6.68 0.02 36.92
N LEU A 21 6.97 -0.79 35.88
CA LEU A 21 8.19 -0.70 35.06
C LEU A 21 7.94 -0.40 33.58
N ILE A 22 6.76 0.11 33.22
CA ILE A 22 6.52 0.68 31.88
C ILE A 22 6.02 2.12 32.02
N SER A 23 6.75 2.89 32.82
CA SER A 23 6.80 4.34 32.73
C SER A 23 7.33 4.72 31.34
N ARG A 24 6.48 5.35 30.52
CA ARG A 24 6.91 6.09 29.32
C ARG A 24 8.00 7.09 29.70
N PRO A 25 9.04 7.26 28.88
CA PRO A 25 9.00 8.37 27.92
C PRO A 25 9.46 7.91 26.53
N ALA A 26 8.69 8.15 25.46
CA ALA A 26 8.81 9.36 24.65
C ALA A 26 10.27 9.82 24.49
N LYS A 27 10.74 9.97 23.25
CA LYS A 27 11.89 10.82 22.87
C LYS A 27 13.30 10.19 22.95
N THR A 28 13.52 9.00 22.38
CA THR A 28 14.89 8.50 22.13
C THR A 28 15.22 8.21 20.65
N TRP A 29 14.23 8.22 19.75
CA TRP A 29 14.48 8.07 18.30
C TRP A 29 15.22 9.27 17.67
N ARG A 30 15.27 10.42 18.34
CA ARG A 30 16.02 11.61 17.87
C ARG A 30 17.49 11.60 18.26
N ALA A 31 17.92 10.75 19.20
CA ALA A 31 19.31 10.72 19.67
C ALA A 31 20.24 9.88 18.77
N VAL A 32 19.71 8.86 18.07
CA VAL A 32 20.48 8.10 17.07
C VAL A 32 20.75 8.95 15.82
N ALA A 33 19.91 9.95 15.54
CA ALA A 33 20.07 10.86 14.40
C ALA A 33 21.06 12.01 14.64
N TYR A 34 21.46 12.31 15.89
CA TYR A 34 22.31 13.47 16.21
C TYR A 34 23.80 13.15 16.45
N ALA A 35 24.20 11.87 16.41
CA ALA A 35 25.60 11.48 16.56
C ALA A 35 26.42 11.54 15.25
N ILE A 36 25.80 11.85 14.11
CA ILE A 36 26.51 11.95 12.82
C ILE A 36 26.85 13.42 12.47
N VAL A 37 26.31 14.41 13.19
CA VAL A 37 26.32 15.81 12.71
C VAL A 37 27.52 16.66 13.17
N LEU A 38 28.40 16.23 14.09
CA LEU A 38 29.39 17.13 14.69
C LEU A 38 30.85 16.62 14.74
N ALA A 39 31.38 16.05 13.65
CA ALA A 39 32.82 15.75 13.56
C ALA A 39 33.40 15.80 12.12
N GLY A 40 32.97 16.75 11.28
CA GLY A 40 33.41 16.76 9.87
C GLY A 40 33.33 18.12 9.17
N LEU A 41 33.90 19.17 9.77
CA LEU A 41 34.30 20.37 9.02
C LEU A 41 35.57 20.03 8.24
N THR A 42 35.43 19.62 6.96
CA THR A 42 36.30 19.93 5.80
C THR A 42 36.11 18.89 4.69
N SER A 43 35.33 19.23 3.67
CA SER A 43 35.60 18.95 2.24
C SER A 43 34.42 19.45 1.41
N ALA A 44 34.65 20.51 0.63
CA ALA A 44 33.75 20.90 -0.44
C ALA A 44 33.79 19.79 -1.51
N ALA A 45 32.79 18.91 -1.49
CA ALA A 45 32.49 18.04 -2.61
C ALA A 45 31.12 18.48 -3.16
N LEU A 46 31.15 19.10 -4.34
CA LEU A 46 29.98 19.23 -5.21
C LEU A 46 29.54 17.81 -5.58
N LEU A 47 28.72 17.19 -4.73
CA LEU A 47 27.99 15.98 -5.11
C LEU A 47 26.90 16.43 -6.08
N GLY A 48 27.18 16.22 -7.37
CA GLY A 48 26.19 16.35 -8.42
C GLY A 48 24.95 15.55 -8.04
N ALA A 49 23.79 16.19 -8.17
CA ALA A 49 22.51 15.51 -8.08
C ALA A 49 22.46 14.46 -9.21
N ALA A 50 22.83 13.22 -8.90
CA ALA A 50 22.40 12.08 -9.68
C ALA A 50 20.88 12.03 -9.54
N GLY A 51 20.17 12.62 -10.50
CA GLY A 51 18.72 12.46 -10.58
C GLY A 51 18.44 10.98 -10.67
N SER A 52 17.77 10.42 -9.67
CA SER A 52 17.16 9.11 -9.76
C SER A 52 16.17 9.18 -10.91
N VAL A 53 16.53 8.65 -12.08
CA VAL A 53 15.53 8.28 -13.08
C VAL A 53 14.78 7.13 -12.44
N SER A 54 13.65 7.45 -11.80
CA SER A 54 12.65 6.44 -11.50
C SER A 54 12.23 5.90 -12.85
N ALA A 55 12.73 4.71 -13.20
CA ALA A 55 12.17 3.93 -14.27
C ALA A 55 10.68 3.81 -13.93
N GLN A 56 9.83 4.56 -14.64
CA GLN A 56 8.40 4.28 -14.64
C GLN A 56 8.30 2.88 -15.24
N GLY A 57 8.25 1.93 -14.32
CA GLY A 57 8.59 0.54 -14.52
C GLY A 57 7.73 -0.04 -15.62
N GLN A 58 8.36 -0.90 -16.40
CA GLN A 58 7.69 -1.86 -17.24
C GLN A 58 6.40 -2.35 -16.54
N LEU A 59 5.30 -2.37 -17.29
CA LEU A 59 4.02 -2.86 -16.77
C LEU A 59 4.20 -4.26 -16.17
N PRO A 60 3.54 -4.62 -15.06
CA PRO A 60 3.72 -5.93 -14.46
C PRO A 60 3.23 -6.99 -15.46
N GLU A 61 3.89 -8.13 -15.52
CA GLU A 61 3.40 -9.26 -16.32
C GLU A 61 2.49 -10.10 -15.42
N TYR A 62 1.19 -9.81 -15.45
CA TYR A 62 0.18 -10.61 -14.76
C TYR A 62 -0.25 -11.79 -15.62
N ASP A 63 -0.47 -12.94 -14.99
CA ASP A 63 -1.17 -14.08 -15.57
C ASP A 63 -2.69 -13.84 -15.52
N PHE A 64 -3.14 -12.88 -16.33
CA PHE A 64 -4.54 -12.47 -16.36
C PHE A 64 -5.42 -13.57 -16.96
N GLU A 65 -4.83 -14.47 -17.75
CA GLU A 65 -5.47 -15.68 -18.26
C GLU A 65 -5.96 -16.58 -17.12
N LYS A 66 -5.06 -16.90 -16.18
CA LYS A 66 -5.40 -17.68 -14.99
C LYS A 66 -6.39 -16.94 -14.07
N TYR A 67 -6.27 -15.62 -13.95
CA TYR A 67 -7.26 -14.81 -13.23
C TYR A 67 -8.66 -14.94 -13.85
N CYS A 68 -8.75 -14.85 -15.19
CA CYS A 68 -10.03 -14.96 -15.88
C CYS A 68 -10.64 -16.37 -15.83
N GLU A 69 -9.81 -17.42 -15.87
CA GLU A 69 -10.27 -18.79 -15.66
C GLU A 69 -10.91 -18.95 -14.27
N GLN A 70 -10.30 -18.38 -13.22
CA GLN A 70 -10.87 -18.40 -11.87
C GLN A 70 -12.18 -17.59 -11.78
N ALA A 71 -12.23 -16.42 -12.42
CA ALA A 71 -13.44 -15.62 -12.49
C ALA A 71 -14.59 -16.37 -13.19
N ALA A 72 -14.29 -17.12 -14.25
CA ALA A 72 -15.25 -17.95 -14.95
C ALA A 72 -15.72 -19.15 -14.13
N GLN A 73 -14.84 -19.79 -13.36
CA GLN A 73 -15.20 -20.89 -12.44
C GLN A 73 -16.21 -20.44 -11.38
N THR A 74 -16.18 -19.17 -10.96
CA THR A 74 -17.18 -18.59 -10.05
C THR A 74 -18.57 -18.48 -10.72
N ASN A 75 -18.63 -18.56 -12.05
CA ASN A 75 -19.82 -18.51 -12.88
C ASN A 75 -20.03 -19.83 -13.63
N ASP A 76 -19.91 -20.96 -12.92
CA ASP A 76 -20.09 -22.32 -13.45
C ASP A 76 -19.20 -22.67 -14.66
N GLY A 77 -18.03 -22.05 -14.77
CA GLY A 77 -17.12 -22.24 -15.91
C GLY A 77 -17.62 -21.59 -17.21
N SER A 78 -18.41 -20.52 -17.11
CA SER A 78 -18.95 -19.78 -18.25
C SER A 78 -17.84 -19.25 -19.17
N ASN A 79 -17.74 -19.82 -20.38
CA ASN A 79 -16.85 -19.33 -21.44
C ASN A 79 -17.11 -17.86 -21.79
N MET A 80 -18.37 -17.42 -21.73
CA MET A 80 -18.74 -16.03 -21.97
C MET A 80 -18.13 -15.09 -20.93
N THR A 81 -18.15 -15.51 -19.66
CA THR A 81 -17.54 -14.75 -18.56
C THR A 81 -16.02 -14.70 -18.71
N GLU A 82 -15.40 -15.83 -19.03
CA GLU A 82 -13.96 -15.91 -19.25
C GLU A 82 -13.51 -14.99 -20.39
N GLN A 83 -14.18 -15.07 -21.54
CA GLN A 83 -13.88 -14.25 -22.70
C GLN A 83 -14.05 -12.76 -22.39
N GLY A 84 -15.17 -12.39 -21.75
CA GLY A 84 -15.43 -11.01 -21.34
C GLY A 84 -14.41 -10.48 -20.32
N CYS A 85 -13.92 -11.34 -19.42
CA CYS A 85 -12.81 -10.99 -18.52
C CYS A 85 -11.52 -10.73 -19.31
N ARG A 86 -11.13 -11.65 -20.20
CA ARG A 86 -9.91 -11.50 -21.02
C ARG A 86 -9.95 -10.24 -21.89
N ASP A 87 -11.12 -9.88 -22.41
CA ASP A 87 -11.31 -8.63 -23.16
C ASP A 87 -11.10 -7.37 -22.30
N GLN A 88 -11.64 -7.38 -21.07
CA GLN A 88 -11.46 -6.28 -20.12
C GLN A 88 -9.99 -6.13 -19.70
N GLU A 89 -9.31 -7.23 -19.42
CA GLU A 89 -7.90 -7.26 -19.05
C GLU A 89 -7.02 -6.68 -20.17
N ARG A 90 -7.24 -7.11 -21.43
CA ARG A 90 -6.54 -6.56 -22.59
C ARG A 90 -6.79 -5.06 -22.76
N ALA A 91 -8.03 -4.61 -22.57
CA ALA A 91 -8.36 -3.18 -22.65
C ALA A 91 -7.70 -2.37 -21.53
N ALA A 92 -7.66 -2.92 -20.31
CA ALA A 92 -6.98 -2.30 -19.18
C ALA A 92 -5.46 -2.22 -19.41
N ARG A 93 -4.83 -3.30 -19.90
CA ARG A 93 -3.40 -3.33 -20.24
C ARG A 93 -3.02 -2.23 -21.23
N ARG A 94 -3.81 -2.05 -22.30
CA ARG A 94 -3.60 -0.96 -23.27
C ARG A 94 -3.68 0.42 -22.61
N TRP A 95 -4.71 0.65 -21.79
CA TRP A 95 -4.85 1.93 -21.07
C TRP A 95 -3.65 2.21 -20.14
N LEU A 96 -3.13 1.18 -19.48
CA LEU A 96 -1.99 1.30 -18.57
C LEU A 96 -0.67 1.57 -19.30
N GLN A 97 -0.53 1.17 -20.57
CA GLN A 97 0.65 1.50 -21.36
C GLN A 97 0.78 3.01 -21.58
N ASP A 98 -0.35 3.68 -21.78
CA ASP A 98 -0.42 5.12 -22.07
C ASP A 98 -0.59 5.99 -20.80
N THR A 99 -0.90 5.38 -19.66
CA THR A 99 -1.15 6.12 -18.41
C THR A 99 0.05 6.07 -17.48
N ARG A 100 0.35 7.23 -16.89
CA ARG A 100 1.35 7.36 -15.83
C ARG A 100 0.72 7.95 -14.57
N VAL A 101 1.23 7.51 -13.43
CA VAL A 101 0.92 8.02 -12.09
C VAL A 101 2.23 8.23 -11.32
N SER A 102 2.15 8.79 -10.11
CA SER A 102 3.30 8.80 -9.21
C SER A 102 3.71 7.37 -8.84
N ALA A 103 5.00 7.15 -8.58
CA ALA A 103 5.51 5.84 -8.18
C ALA A 103 4.77 5.26 -6.97
N GLU A 104 4.46 6.10 -5.97
CA GLU A 104 3.69 5.70 -4.78
C GLU A 104 2.32 5.09 -5.11
N ILE A 105 1.54 5.70 -6.01
CA ILE A 105 0.23 5.17 -6.41
C ILE A 105 0.43 3.86 -7.19
N TYR A 106 1.42 3.82 -8.07
CA TYR A 106 1.71 2.64 -8.87
C TYR A 106 2.06 1.44 -7.99
N ASP A 107 3.03 1.59 -7.09
CA ASP A 107 3.51 0.52 -6.22
C ASP A 107 2.40 -0.01 -5.30
N TYR A 108 1.58 0.90 -4.75
CA TYR A 108 0.42 0.51 -3.95
C TYR A 108 -0.60 -0.27 -4.78
N CYS A 109 -0.97 0.23 -5.96
CA CYS A 109 -1.99 -0.40 -6.78
C CYS A 109 -1.51 -1.71 -7.43
N ASP A 110 -0.22 -1.83 -7.76
CA ASP A 110 0.39 -3.08 -8.20
C ASP A 110 0.34 -4.14 -7.09
N SER A 111 0.66 -3.74 -5.85
CA SER A 111 0.50 -4.63 -4.69
C SER A 111 -0.97 -5.09 -4.53
N VAL A 112 -1.93 -4.17 -4.66
CA VAL A 112 -3.38 -4.50 -4.56
C VAL A 112 -3.81 -5.47 -5.66
N ALA A 113 -3.43 -5.20 -6.91
CA ALA A 113 -3.75 -6.04 -8.05
C ALA A 113 -3.10 -7.43 -7.94
N SER A 114 -1.83 -7.49 -7.53
CA SER A 114 -1.09 -8.74 -7.32
C SER A 114 -1.73 -9.59 -6.22
N MET A 115 -2.10 -8.99 -5.08
CA MET A 115 -2.79 -9.69 -3.99
C MET A 115 -4.18 -10.22 -4.39
N SER A 116 -4.79 -9.63 -5.42
CA SER A 116 -6.09 -10.03 -5.96
C SER A 116 -5.99 -11.11 -7.05
N GLY A 117 -4.81 -11.68 -7.28
CA GLY A 117 -4.57 -12.72 -8.29
C GLY A 117 -3.88 -12.23 -9.56
N GLY A 118 -3.51 -10.95 -9.64
CA GLY A 118 -2.87 -10.34 -10.81
C GLY A 118 -3.86 -9.97 -11.90
N SER A 119 -4.36 -8.72 -11.87
CA SER A 119 -5.33 -8.20 -12.83
C SER A 119 -4.98 -6.77 -13.22
N TYR A 120 -4.84 -6.53 -14.53
CA TYR A 120 -4.68 -5.21 -15.10
C TYR A 120 -5.93 -4.35 -14.90
N PHE A 121 -7.12 -4.97 -14.90
CA PHE A 121 -8.35 -4.25 -14.62
C PHE A 121 -8.35 -3.69 -13.19
N ILE A 122 -7.94 -4.48 -12.19
CA ILE A 122 -7.84 -4.03 -10.79
C ILE A 122 -6.77 -2.94 -10.65
N LEU A 123 -5.60 -3.12 -11.27
CA LEU A 123 -4.53 -2.10 -11.27
C LEU A 123 -5.04 -0.77 -11.84
N LYS A 124 -5.67 -0.81 -13.02
CA LYS A 124 -6.28 0.36 -13.65
C LYS A 124 -7.29 1.03 -12.73
N ALA A 125 -8.24 0.27 -12.19
CA ALA A 125 -9.29 0.81 -11.33
C ALA A 125 -8.70 1.49 -10.08
N CYS A 126 -7.76 0.82 -9.40
CA CYS A 126 -7.06 1.37 -8.24
C CYS A 126 -6.34 2.68 -8.62
N MET A 127 -5.58 2.70 -9.72
CA MET A 127 -4.88 3.91 -10.16
C MET A 127 -5.85 5.05 -10.46
N GLN A 128 -7.01 4.78 -11.07
CA GLN A 128 -8.03 5.80 -11.32
C GLN A 128 -8.59 6.35 -10.01
N HIS A 129 -8.92 5.49 -9.05
CA HIS A 129 -9.47 5.90 -7.76
C HIS A 129 -8.48 6.67 -6.89
N GLU A 130 -7.23 6.21 -6.80
CA GLU A 130 -6.19 6.89 -6.01
C GLU A 130 -5.83 8.26 -6.58
N ARG A 131 -5.79 8.39 -7.92
CA ARG A 131 -5.63 9.70 -8.56
C ARG A 131 -6.77 10.64 -8.21
N GLN A 132 -8.02 10.20 -8.41
CA GLN A 132 -9.20 11.00 -8.12
C GLN A 132 -9.26 11.41 -6.64
N ALA A 133 -8.96 10.49 -5.73
CA ALA A 133 -8.95 10.75 -4.29
C ALA A 133 -7.85 11.74 -3.89
N ARG A 134 -6.68 11.68 -4.53
CA ARG A 134 -5.62 12.69 -4.33
C ARG A 134 -6.02 14.05 -4.87
N ASP A 135 -6.54 14.11 -6.09
CA ASP A 135 -6.93 15.36 -6.74
C ASP A 135 -8.07 16.06 -5.97
N ALA A 136 -8.99 15.30 -5.37
CA ALA A 136 -10.08 15.84 -4.54
C ALA A 136 -9.64 16.38 -3.16
N LYS A 137 -8.42 16.06 -2.71
CA LYS A 137 -7.85 16.55 -1.43
C LYS A 137 -7.04 17.85 -1.58
N GLN A 138 -6.83 18.31 -2.81
CA GLN A 138 -6.09 19.54 -3.12
C GLN A 138 -7.02 20.73 -3.22
#